data_AF-A0A1G7Q3Z1-F1
#
_entry.id   AF-A0A1G7Q3Z1-F1
#
_cell.length_a   1.000
_cell.length_b   1.000
_cell.length_c   1.000
_cell.angle_alpha   90.00
_cell.angle_beta   90.00
_cell.angle_gamma   90.00
#
_symmetry.space_group_name_H-M   'P 1'
#
loop_
_entity.id
_entity.type
_entity.pdbx_description
1 polymer ?
#
loop_
_entity_poly.entity_id
_entity_poly.type
_entity_poly.pdbx_seq_one_letter_code
_entity_poly.pdbx_strand_id
1 'polypeptide(L)'
;MNDAREVVVLRYGHRPGRDDRMTTHVGLTARALGADRVIFPDNAGQSAETVRGVTDRFGGPFAVELRDDQKAIVKSFEGVVVHLTMYGERVQDVEAEVREAVGLDEPEVVGEASPPRDLLVVVGGEKVPWALYERADFNVGVTNQPHSEVAGLAVFLDRLFDGAELDREWEHADRRVVPEATGKTVVDADDVPASGDDDATGTDERGADAGTGERGAEHDDAGERD
;
A
#
# COMPACT_ATOMS: atom_id res chain seq x y z
N MET A 1 -5.40 -11.84 -1.76
CA MET A 1 -5.20 -11.37 -3.16
C MET A 1 -6.32 -10.38 -3.43
N ASN A 2 -6.18 -9.47 -4.37
CA ASN A 2 -7.31 -8.64 -4.80
C ASN A 2 -8.29 -9.52 -5.59
N ASP A 3 -9.46 -9.82 -5.02
CA ASP A 3 -10.37 -10.83 -5.59
C ASP A 3 -11.04 -10.39 -6.90
N ALA A 4 -11.17 -9.08 -7.12
CA ALA A 4 -11.84 -8.53 -8.29
C ALA A 4 -10.90 -8.26 -9.48
N ARG A 5 -9.60 -8.04 -9.23
CA ARG A 5 -8.60 -7.60 -10.22
C ARG A 5 -7.21 -7.93 -9.73
N GLU A 6 -6.28 -8.28 -10.60
CA GLU A 6 -4.88 -8.43 -10.23
C GLU A 6 -4.14 -7.08 -10.25
N VAL A 7 -3.37 -6.76 -9.21
CA VAL A 7 -2.43 -5.61 -9.21
C VAL A 7 -0.99 -6.13 -9.28
N VAL A 8 -0.34 -5.85 -10.40
CA VAL A 8 1.00 -6.34 -10.73
C VAL A 8 1.98 -5.18 -10.78
N VAL A 9 3.12 -5.31 -10.09
CA VAL A 9 4.23 -4.36 -10.22
C VAL A 9 5.32 -4.94 -11.11
N LEU A 10 5.74 -4.23 -12.15
CA LEU A 10 6.88 -4.61 -12.98
C LEU A 10 8.05 -3.65 -12.75
N ARG A 11 9.16 -4.17 -12.21
CA ARG A 11 10.41 -3.42 -12.08
C ARG A 11 11.21 -3.56 -13.37
N TYR A 12 11.21 -2.53 -14.22
CA TYR A 12 11.82 -2.60 -15.54
C TYR A 12 13.34 -2.39 -15.51
N GLY A 13 14.09 -3.38 -16.01
CA GLY A 13 15.56 -3.36 -16.08
C GLY A 13 16.23 -3.48 -14.72
N HIS A 14 17.38 -4.15 -14.63
CA HIS A 14 18.12 -4.32 -13.38
C HIS A 14 19.62 -4.51 -13.60
N ARG A 15 20.40 -3.96 -12.67
CA ARG A 15 21.86 -3.91 -12.73
C ARG A 15 22.43 -4.59 -11.49
N PRO A 16 22.83 -5.87 -11.61
CA PRO A 16 23.35 -6.62 -10.47
C PRO A 16 24.50 -5.89 -9.77
N GLY A 17 24.51 -5.88 -8.44
CA GLY A 17 25.51 -5.19 -7.63
C GLY A 17 25.30 -3.67 -7.50
N ARG A 18 24.41 -3.08 -8.32
CA ARG A 18 24.05 -1.64 -8.24
C ARG A 18 22.62 -1.45 -7.76
N ASP A 19 21.68 -2.25 -8.26
CA ASP A 19 20.25 -2.06 -8.04
C ASP A 19 19.64 -3.03 -7.02
N ASP A 20 20.43 -3.95 -6.44
CA ASP A 20 19.94 -5.06 -5.61
C ASP A 20 19.05 -4.56 -4.46
N ARG A 21 19.52 -3.52 -3.75
CA ARG A 21 18.76 -2.94 -2.64
C ARG A 21 17.48 -2.25 -3.13
N MET A 22 17.58 -1.44 -4.17
CA MET A 22 16.42 -0.71 -4.71
C MET A 22 15.35 -1.66 -5.28
N THR A 23 15.77 -2.69 -6.01
CA THR A 23 14.88 -3.72 -6.56
C THR A 23 14.18 -4.50 -5.46
N THR A 24 14.93 -4.85 -4.40
CA THR A 24 14.35 -5.48 -3.20
C THR A 24 13.31 -4.57 -2.55
N HIS A 25 13.61 -3.28 -2.37
CA HIS A 25 12.66 -2.32 -1.80
C HIS A 25 11.41 -2.14 -2.67
N VAL A 26 11.53 -2.13 -4.00
CA VAL A 26 10.37 -2.12 -4.90
C VAL A 26 9.47 -3.32 -4.64
N GLY A 27 10.02 -4.54 -4.58
CA GLY A 27 9.22 -5.74 -4.32
C GLY A 27 8.59 -5.76 -2.94
N LEU A 28 9.32 -5.35 -1.90
CA LEU A 28 8.77 -5.26 -0.53
C LEU A 28 7.70 -4.18 -0.40
N THR A 29 7.84 -3.06 -1.12
CA THR A 29 6.84 -1.98 -1.16
C THR A 29 5.58 -2.45 -1.88
N ALA A 30 5.74 -3.10 -3.05
CA ALA A 30 4.63 -3.71 -3.78
C ALA A 30 3.85 -4.68 -2.89
N ARG A 31 4.56 -5.58 -2.21
CA ARG A 31 3.96 -6.52 -1.24
C ARG A 31 3.19 -5.78 -0.15
N ALA A 32 3.85 -4.84 0.53
CA ALA A 32 3.30 -4.14 1.69
C ALA A 32 2.07 -3.29 1.36
N LEU A 33 1.99 -2.75 0.14
CA LEU A 33 0.97 -1.80 -0.27
C LEU A 33 -0.01 -2.40 -1.29
N GLY A 34 -0.41 -3.65 -1.05
CA GLY A 34 -1.59 -4.23 -1.67
C GLY A 34 -1.44 -4.82 -3.08
N ALA A 35 -0.25 -4.80 -3.69
CA ALA A 35 -0.05 -5.51 -4.96
C ALA A 35 -0.08 -7.04 -4.75
N ASP A 36 -0.48 -7.79 -5.76
CA ASP A 36 -0.60 -9.26 -5.71
C ASP A 36 0.70 -9.96 -6.13
N ARG A 37 1.45 -9.34 -7.03
CA ARG A 37 2.76 -9.86 -7.44
C ARG A 37 3.71 -8.80 -7.97
N VAL A 38 4.99 -9.15 -7.97
CA VAL A 38 6.05 -8.38 -8.61
C VAL A 38 6.77 -9.19 -9.69
N ILE A 39 6.99 -8.56 -10.83
CA ILE A 39 7.79 -9.08 -11.94
C ILE A 39 9.12 -8.34 -11.96
N PHE A 40 10.18 -9.07 -11.64
CA PHE A 40 11.55 -8.60 -11.72
C PHE A 40 12.24 -9.05 -13.02
N PRO A 41 13.31 -8.36 -13.43
CA PRO A 41 14.18 -8.85 -14.49
C PRO A 41 14.81 -10.19 -14.07
N ASP A 42 15.03 -11.09 -15.02
CA ASP A 42 15.60 -12.43 -14.82
C ASP A 42 16.91 -12.45 -14.00
N ASN A 43 17.72 -11.40 -14.15
CA ASN A 43 18.99 -11.23 -13.46
C ASN A 43 18.91 -10.69 -12.02
N ALA A 44 17.70 -10.47 -11.47
CA ALA A 44 17.48 -9.94 -10.12
C ALA A 44 17.23 -11.05 -9.06
N GLY A 45 17.92 -12.18 -9.18
CA GLY A 45 17.70 -13.37 -8.36
C GLY A 45 17.76 -13.14 -6.84
N GLN A 46 18.77 -12.40 -6.37
CA GLN A 46 18.95 -12.11 -4.94
C GLN A 46 17.79 -11.27 -4.36
N SER A 47 17.28 -10.30 -5.14
CA SER A 47 16.10 -9.53 -4.74
C SER A 47 14.86 -10.41 -4.67
N ALA A 48 14.67 -11.29 -5.66
CA ALA A 48 13.54 -12.22 -5.66
C ALA A 48 13.57 -13.17 -4.45
N GLU A 49 14.73 -13.76 -4.13
CA GLU A 49 14.92 -14.62 -2.95
C GLU A 49 14.60 -13.88 -1.66
N THR A 50 15.07 -12.64 -1.53
CA THR A 50 14.82 -11.82 -0.33
C THR A 50 13.33 -11.55 -0.15
N VAL A 51 12.64 -11.14 -1.22
CA VAL A 51 11.20 -10.84 -1.16
C VAL A 51 10.40 -12.10 -0.84
N ARG A 52 10.66 -13.23 -1.51
CA ARG A 52 10.02 -14.52 -1.20
C ARG A 52 10.23 -14.92 0.25
N GLY A 53 11.46 -14.84 0.75
CA GLY A 53 11.74 -15.17 2.15
C GLY A 53 11.09 -14.23 3.16
N VAL A 54 10.73 -12.99 2.81
CA VAL A 54 9.88 -12.12 3.66
C VAL A 54 8.43 -12.58 3.58
N THR A 55 7.90 -12.86 2.37
CA THR A 55 6.55 -13.37 2.19
C THR A 55 6.33 -14.68 2.95
N ASP A 56 7.27 -15.62 2.90
CA ASP A 56 7.15 -16.90 3.62
C ASP A 56 7.06 -16.68 5.14
N ARG A 57 7.87 -15.77 5.69
CA ARG A 57 7.92 -15.52 7.15
C ARG A 57 6.79 -14.65 7.67
N PHE A 58 6.35 -13.66 6.88
CA PHE A 58 5.39 -12.63 7.32
C PHE A 58 4.06 -12.71 6.59
N GLY A 59 3.82 -13.80 5.88
CA GLY A 59 2.56 -14.09 5.21
C GLY A 59 2.40 -13.45 3.84
N GLY A 60 1.34 -13.86 3.17
CA GLY A 60 0.96 -13.41 1.84
C GLY A 60 -0.57 -13.37 1.72
N PRO A 61 -1.13 -13.61 0.52
CA PRO A 61 -0.45 -14.03 -0.70
C PRO A 61 0.31 -12.88 -1.40
N PHE A 62 1.52 -13.16 -1.91
CA PHE A 62 2.29 -12.27 -2.79
C PHE A 62 3.28 -13.07 -3.66
N ALA A 63 3.14 -13.00 -4.99
CA ALA A 63 4.00 -13.75 -5.91
C ALA A 63 5.19 -12.94 -6.42
N VAL A 64 6.29 -13.63 -6.76
CA VAL A 64 7.52 -13.03 -7.28
C VAL A 64 7.98 -13.78 -8.51
N GLU A 65 8.08 -13.09 -9.64
CA GLU A 65 8.51 -13.64 -10.91
C GLU A 65 9.83 -13.02 -11.39
N LEU A 66 10.60 -13.80 -12.13
CA LEU A 66 11.84 -13.40 -12.80
C LEU A 66 11.65 -13.59 -14.30
N ARG A 67 11.71 -12.50 -15.08
CA ARG A 67 11.35 -12.47 -16.49
C ARG A 67 12.35 -11.65 -17.30
N ASP A 68 12.84 -12.20 -18.40
CA ASP A 68 13.72 -11.52 -19.38
C ASP A 68 12.92 -10.79 -20.48
N ASP A 69 11.64 -11.13 -20.62
CA ASP A 69 10.71 -10.67 -21.66
C ASP A 69 9.83 -9.48 -21.23
N GLN A 70 10.31 -8.64 -20.31
CA GLN A 70 9.52 -7.55 -19.70
C GLN A 70 8.83 -6.61 -20.69
N LYS A 71 9.49 -6.28 -21.81
CA LYS A 71 8.88 -5.45 -22.87
C LYS A 71 7.68 -6.16 -23.52
N ALA A 72 7.76 -7.48 -23.70
CA ALA A 72 6.68 -8.26 -24.27
C ALA A 72 5.51 -8.31 -23.29
N ILE A 73 5.78 -8.52 -22.00
CA ILE A 73 4.76 -8.48 -20.93
C ILE A 73 3.99 -7.16 -20.97
N VAL A 74 4.67 -6.01 -20.95
CA VAL A 74 4.00 -4.69 -21.00
C VAL A 74 3.18 -4.55 -22.28
N LYS A 75 3.73 -4.97 -23.43
CA LYS A 75 3.04 -4.87 -24.72
C LYS A 75 1.76 -5.71 -24.79
N SER A 76 1.77 -6.91 -24.23
CA SER A 76 0.68 -7.88 -24.32
C SER A 76 -0.24 -7.91 -23.10
N PHE A 77 0.00 -7.07 -22.09
CA PHE A 77 -0.83 -7.04 -20.89
C PHE A 77 -2.28 -6.67 -21.26
N GLU A 78 -3.23 -7.52 -20.87
CA GLU A 78 -4.66 -7.32 -21.09
C GLU A 78 -5.27 -6.67 -19.84
N GLY A 79 -5.25 -5.34 -19.79
CA GLY A 79 -5.64 -4.57 -18.62
C GLY A 79 -5.13 -3.13 -18.71
N VAL A 80 -5.20 -2.42 -17.59
CA VAL A 80 -4.70 -1.05 -17.46
C VAL A 80 -3.19 -1.07 -17.20
N VAL A 81 -2.42 -0.29 -17.93
CA VAL A 81 -0.98 -0.11 -17.72
C VAL A 81 -0.71 1.29 -17.23
N VAL A 82 -0.23 1.40 -15.99
CA VAL A 82 0.29 2.64 -15.41
C VAL A 82 1.80 2.61 -15.46
N HIS A 83 2.42 3.59 -16.12
CA HIS A 83 3.86 3.79 -16.09
C HIS A 83 4.21 4.94 -15.16
N LEU A 84 4.93 4.65 -14.07
CA LEU A 84 5.38 5.67 -13.13
C LEU A 84 6.64 6.35 -13.65
N THR A 85 6.52 7.65 -13.91
CA THR A 85 7.58 8.48 -14.47
C THR A 85 7.42 9.93 -14.01
N MET A 86 8.52 10.58 -13.66
CA MET A 86 8.51 12.01 -13.29
C MET A 86 7.98 12.94 -14.40
N TYR A 87 7.90 12.45 -15.64
CA TYR A 87 7.38 13.21 -16.78
C TYR A 87 5.86 13.03 -17.02
N GLY A 88 5.20 12.17 -16.24
CA GLY A 88 3.79 11.85 -16.38
C GLY A 88 2.84 12.93 -15.85
N GLU A 89 1.56 12.68 -15.98
CA GLU A 89 0.49 13.49 -15.40
C GLU A 89 0.52 13.42 -13.87
N ARG A 90 0.13 14.49 -13.19
CA ARG A 90 0.22 14.55 -11.73
C ARG A 90 -0.74 13.54 -11.12
N VAL A 91 -0.26 12.74 -10.17
CA VAL A 91 -1.08 11.69 -9.53
C VAL A 91 -2.41 12.22 -9.01
N GLN A 92 -2.44 13.37 -8.34
CA GLN A 92 -3.68 13.95 -7.80
C GLN A 92 -4.68 14.44 -8.85
N ASP A 93 -4.27 14.54 -10.12
CA ASP A 93 -5.15 14.92 -11.22
C ASP A 93 -5.77 13.69 -11.91
N VAL A 94 -5.11 12.52 -11.84
CA VAL A 94 -5.50 11.32 -12.61
C VAL A 94 -5.85 10.09 -11.74
N GLU A 95 -5.68 10.16 -10.42
CA GLU A 95 -5.91 9.02 -9.52
C GLU A 95 -7.35 8.48 -9.60
N ALA A 96 -8.35 9.35 -9.72
CA ALA A 96 -9.76 8.97 -9.88
C ALA A 96 -10.00 8.20 -11.20
N GLU A 97 -9.43 8.67 -12.32
CA GLU A 97 -9.56 7.99 -13.61
C GLU A 97 -8.89 6.61 -13.60
N VAL A 98 -7.75 6.48 -12.94
CA VAL A 98 -7.07 5.19 -12.78
C VAL A 98 -7.92 4.23 -11.94
N ARG A 99 -8.49 4.71 -10.83
CA ARG A 99 -9.35 3.90 -9.94
C ARG A 99 -10.62 3.45 -10.65
N GLU A 100 -11.30 4.35 -11.36
CA GLU A 100 -12.44 4.02 -12.22
C GLU A 100 -12.04 2.98 -13.28
N ALA A 101 -10.91 3.19 -13.95
CA ALA A 101 -10.42 2.31 -15.01
C ALA A 101 -10.22 0.87 -14.52
N VAL A 102 -9.80 0.66 -13.28
CA VAL A 102 -9.62 -0.68 -12.68
C VAL A 102 -10.84 -1.13 -11.89
N GLY A 103 -11.90 -0.32 -11.79
CA GLY A 103 -13.16 -0.60 -11.10
C GLY A 103 -13.07 -0.52 -9.57
N LEU A 104 -12.14 0.28 -9.03
CA LEU A 104 -11.97 0.48 -7.57
C LEU A 104 -13.07 1.36 -6.99
N ASP A 105 -13.56 2.32 -7.78
CA ASP A 105 -14.65 3.19 -7.38
C ASP A 105 -16.01 2.60 -7.80
N GLU A 106 -17.00 2.77 -6.94
CA GLU A 106 -18.38 2.39 -7.23
C GLU A 106 -18.90 3.26 -8.40
N PRO A 107 -19.59 2.65 -9.40
CA PRO A 107 -20.14 3.42 -10.50
C PRO A 107 -21.19 4.42 -9.98
N GLU A 108 -21.13 5.66 -10.43
CA GLU A 108 -22.12 6.69 -10.09
C GLU A 108 -23.55 6.28 -10.51
N VAL A 109 -23.65 5.43 -11.54
CA VAL A 109 -24.90 4.88 -12.07
C VAL A 109 -24.87 3.36 -12.05
N VAL A 110 -25.74 2.76 -11.24
CA VAL A 110 -25.93 1.31 -11.15
C VAL A 110 -26.37 0.77 -12.52
N GLY A 111 -25.46 0.09 -13.22
CA GLY A 111 -25.71 -0.55 -14.53
C GLY A 111 -24.71 -0.23 -15.63
N GLU A 112 -23.81 0.76 -15.44
CA GLU A 112 -22.78 1.14 -16.42
C GLU A 112 -21.35 0.75 -16.01
N ALA A 113 -21.16 0.10 -14.86
CA ALA A 113 -19.85 -0.36 -14.43
C ALA A 113 -19.22 -1.28 -15.47
N SER A 114 -18.10 -0.84 -16.02
CA SER A 114 -17.18 -1.73 -16.72
C SER A 114 -16.69 -2.79 -15.74
N PRO A 115 -16.47 -4.04 -16.19
CA PRO A 115 -15.90 -5.07 -15.33
C PRO A 115 -14.54 -4.60 -14.79
N PRO A 116 -14.18 -4.91 -13.54
CA PRO A 116 -12.85 -4.64 -13.00
C PRO A 116 -11.77 -5.17 -13.95
N ARG A 117 -10.71 -4.39 -14.12
CA ARG A 117 -9.59 -4.73 -15.00
C ARG A 117 -8.31 -4.84 -14.18
N ASP A 118 -7.49 -5.80 -14.57
CA ASP A 118 -6.16 -5.96 -13.99
C ASP A 118 -5.30 -4.72 -14.25
N LEU A 119 -4.38 -4.45 -13.32
CA LEU A 119 -3.50 -3.30 -13.34
C LEU A 119 -2.04 -3.76 -13.38
N LEU A 120 -1.29 -3.23 -14.34
CA LEU A 120 0.16 -3.34 -14.40
C LEU A 120 0.80 -1.98 -14.10
N VAL A 121 1.48 -1.87 -12.95
CA VAL A 121 2.27 -0.70 -12.57
C VAL A 121 3.72 -0.92 -12.96
N VAL A 122 4.20 -0.18 -13.95
CA VAL A 122 5.58 -0.23 -14.43
C VAL A 122 6.41 0.83 -13.72
N VAL A 123 7.45 0.39 -13.01
CA VAL A 123 8.46 1.27 -12.40
C VAL A 123 9.80 1.10 -13.10
N GLY A 124 10.39 2.22 -13.51
CA GLY A 124 11.60 2.25 -14.33
C GLY A 124 12.91 2.00 -13.55
N GLY A 125 13.88 1.39 -14.21
CA GLY A 125 15.31 1.44 -13.87
C GLY A 125 16.04 2.56 -14.63
N GLU A 126 17.32 2.38 -14.96
CA GLU A 126 18.20 3.44 -15.51
C GLU A 126 17.70 4.12 -16.78
N LYS A 127 17.11 3.36 -17.70
CA LYS A 127 16.61 3.86 -18.99
C LYS A 127 15.35 3.11 -19.40
N VAL A 128 14.21 3.76 -19.24
CA VAL A 128 12.92 3.26 -19.72
C VAL A 128 12.80 3.57 -21.22
N PRO A 129 12.53 2.57 -22.09
CA PRO A 129 12.36 2.80 -23.51
C PRO A 129 11.06 3.55 -23.83
N TRP A 130 11.05 4.31 -24.93
CA TRP A 130 9.88 5.07 -25.39
C TRP A 130 8.63 4.20 -25.61
N ALA A 131 8.79 2.96 -26.07
CA ALA A 131 7.67 2.04 -26.27
C ALA A 131 6.85 1.74 -24.99
N LEU A 132 7.44 1.92 -23.80
CA LEU A 132 6.71 1.82 -22.53
C LEU A 132 5.82 3.05 -22.32
N TYR A 133 6.28 4.24 -22.68
CA TYR A 133 5.46 5.46 -22.64
C TYR A 133 4.26 5.35 -23.60
N GLU A 134 4.49 4.84 -24.81
CA GLU A 134 3.43 4.68 -25.82
C GLU A 134 2.41 3.60 -25.46
N ARG A 135 2.85 2.53 -24.78
CA ARG A 135 1.93 1.46 -24.36
C ARG A 135 1.14 1.84 -23.12
N ALA A 136 1.69 2.63 -22.19
CA ALA A 136 0.99 2.93 -20.95
C ALA A 136 -0.34 3.66 -21.23
N ASP A 137 -1.41 3.18 -20.61
CA ASP A 137 -2.71 3.83 -20.60
C ASP A 137 -2.63 5.14 -19.80
N PHE A 138 -1.80 5.14 -18.74
CA PHE A 138 -1.48 6.32 -17.95
C PHE A 138 0.03 6.44 -17.72
N ASN A 139 0.62 7.57 -18.08
CA ASN A 139 1.96 7.93 -17.62
C ASN A 139 1.81 8.86 -16.42
N VAL A 140 2.17 8.41 -15.21
CA VAL A 140 1.85 9.10 -13.95
C VAL A 140 3.11 9.56 -13.22
N GLY A 141 3.12 10.82 -12.79
CA GLY A 141 4.17 11.47 -12.02
C GLY A 141 3.76 11.76 -10.58
N VAL A 142 4.51 11.20 -9.63
CA VAL A 142 4.45 11.61 -8.22
C VAL A 142 5.36 12.83 -8.03
N THR A 143 4.77 14.00 -7.82
CA THR A 143 5.43 15.33 -7.64
C THR A 143 6.23 15.89 -8.83
N ASN A 144 6.31 15.18 -9.97
CA ASN A 144 7.09 15.52 -11.18
C ASN A 144 8.55 15.96 -10.94
N GLN A 145 9.08 15.74 -9.74
CA GLN A 145 10.49 15.94 -9.41
C GLN A 145 11.24 14.61 -9.54
N PRO A 146 12.54 14.62 -9.88
CA PRO A 146 13.34 13.40 -9.86
C PRO A 146 13.54 12.91 -8.43
N HIS A 147 13.04 11.72 -8.10
CA HIS A 147 13.24 11.09 -6.80
C HIS A 147 13.51 9.57 -6.92
N SER A 148 12.72 8.72 -6.29
CA SER A 148 12.90 7.26 -6.17
C SER A 148 11.71 6.50 -6.74
N GLU A 149 11.98 5.42 -7.46
CA GLU A 149 10.96 4.46 -7.91
C GLU A 149 10.17 3.86 -6.74
N VAL A 150 10.80 3.73 -5.56
CA VAL A 150 10.14 3.23 -4.35
C VAL A 150 9.16 4.26 -3.80
N ALA A 151 9.55 5.53 -3.75
CA ALA A 151 8.68 6.59 -3.26
C ALA A 151 7.51 6.84 -4.23
N GLY A 152 7.77 6.81 -5.54
CA GLY A 152 6.74 6.89 -6.56
C GLY A 152 5.72 5.76 -6.46
N LEU A 153 6.20 4.52 -6.31
CA LEU A 153 5.34 3.36 -6.14
C LEU A 153 4.51 3.44 -4.85
N ALA A 154 5.14 3.80 -3.73
CA ALA A 154 4.47 3.85 -2.44
C ALA A 154 3.31 4.86 -2.44
N VAL A 155 3.57 6.10 -2.88
CA VAL A 155 2.52 7.13 -2.96
C VAL A 155 1.45 6.75 -3.97
N PHE A 156 1.81 6.15 -5.10
CA PHE A 156 0.83 5.73 -6.09
C PHE A 156 -0.11 4.64 -5.56
N LEU A 157 0.43 3.60 -4.90
CA LEU A 157 -0.39 2.51 -4.36
C LEU A 157 -1.27 2.99 -3.19
N ASP A 158 -0.75 3.84 -2.31
CA ASP A 158 -1.51 4.48 -1.23
C ASP A 158 -2.70 5.27 -1.77
N ARG A 159 -2.49 6.10 -2.81
CA ARG A 159 -3.58 6.82 -3.50
C ARG A 159 -4.53 5.89 -4.26
N LEU A 160 -4.00 4.85 -4.87
CA LEU A 160 -4.80 3.88 -5.62
C LEU A 160 -5.78 3.17 -4.69
N PHE A 161 -5.35 2.74 -3.51
CA PHE A 161 -6.18 1.98 -2.58
C PHE A 161 -6.86 2.85 -1.50
N ASP A 162 -6.53 4.14 -1.43
CA ASP A 162 -7.06 5.09 -0.43
C ASP A 162 -6.88 4.58 1.01
N GLY A 163 -5.69 4.03 1.29
CA GLY A 163 -5.28 3.52 2.59
C GLY A 163 -5.86 2.16 2.98
N ALA A 164 -6.80 1.60 2.21
CA ALA A 164 -7.43 0.30 2.52
C ALA A 164 -6.43 -0.87 2.57
N GLU A 165 -5.29 -0.74 1.90
CA GLU A 165 -4.22 -1.74 1.90
C GLU A 165 -3.45 -1.81 3.23
N LEU A 166 -3.49 -0.73 4.04
CA LEU A 166 -2.78 -0.67 5.33
C LEU A 166 -3.42 -1.55 6.40
N ASP A 167 -4.71 -1.84 6.26
CA ASP A 167 -5.48 -2.72 7.15
C ASP A 167 -5.49 -4.18 6.65
N ARG A 168 -4.77 -4.49 5.57
CA ARG A 168 -4.74 -5.84 4.99
C ARG A 168 -4.17 -6.87 5.96
N GLU A 169 -4.89 -7.97 6.12
CA GLU A 169 -4.42 -9.14 6.86
C GLU A 169 -3.42 -9.97 6.04
N TRP A 170 -2.49 -10.62 6.75
CA TRP A 170 -1.44 -11.45 6.18
C TRP A 170 -1.75 -12.91 6.42
N GLU A 171 -2.20 -13.60 5.38
CA GLU A 171 -2.50 -15.03 5.43
C GLU A 171 -1.20 -15.85 5.54
N HIS A 172 -1.28 -16.98 6.25
CA HIS A 172 -0.18 -17.94 6.36
C HIS A 172 1.15 -17.33 6.82
N ALA A 173 1.10 -16.31 7.68
CA ALA A 173 2.30 -15.75 8.28
C ALA A 173 2.84 -16.70 9.36
N ASP A 174 4.14 -16.97 9.37
CA ASP A 174 4.80 -17.62 10.51
C ASP A 174 4.99 -16.63 11.66
N ARG A 175 5.19 -15.35 11.33
CA ARG A 175 5.51 -14.27 12.27
C ARG A 175 4.68 -13.03 12.03
N ARG A 176 4.32 -12.36 13.11
CA ARG A 176 3.62 -11.07 13.11
C ARG A 176 4.37 -10.03 13.92
N VAL A 177 4.44 -8.80 13.40
CA VAL A 177 4.93 -7.64 14.14
C VAL A 177 3.77 -7.06 14.94
N VAL A 178 3.97 -6.81 16.24
CA VAL A 178 2.95 -6.20 17.11
C VAL A 178 3.13 -4.69 17.12
N PRO A 179 2.12 -3.90 16.71
CA PRO A 179 2.17 -2.44 16.82
C PRO A 179 2.31 -2.01 18.28
N GLU A 180 3.30 -1.17 18.56
CA GLU A 180 3.53 -0.65 19.90
C GLU A 180 4.16 0.75 19.85
N ALA A 181 3.84 1.59 20.82
CA ALA A 181 4.33 2.97 20.87
C ALA A 181 5.86 3.06 20.99
N THR A 182 6.49 2.08 21.64
CA THR A 182 7.96 1.95 21.74
C THR A 182 8.33 0.50 22.01
N GLY A 183 9.02 -0.14 21.06
CA GLY A 183 9.48 -1.52 21.19
C GLY A 183 9.84 -2.14 19.83
N LYS A 184 10.04 -3.47 19.82
CA LYS A 184 10.22 -4.27 18.60
C LYS A 184 9.74 -5.72 18.78
N THR A 185 8.48 -5.90 19.15
CA THR A 185 7.88 -7.19 19.44
C THR A 185 7.48 -7.91 18.16
N VAL A 186 7.99 -9.14 18.01
CA VAL A 186 7.64 -10.07 16.93
C VAL A 186 7.27 -11.40 17.56
N VAL A 187 6.10 -11.91 17.24
CA VAL A 187 5.51 -13.14 17.80
C VAL A 187 5.31 -14.17 16.70
N ASP A 188 5.28 -15.44 17.08
CA ASP A 188 4.82 -16.50 16.17
C ASP A 188 3.30 -16.31 15.95
N ALA A 189 2.83 -16.52 14.72
CA ALA A 189 1.45 -16.18 14.37
C ALA A 189 0.39 -17.00 15.11
N ASP A 190 0.74 -18.23 15.52
CA ASP A 190 -0.13 -19.12 16.31
C ASP A 190 -0.32 -18.63 17.76
N ASP A 191 0.57 -17.77 18.26
CA ASP A 191 0.55 -17.28 19.65
C ASP A 191 -0.31 -16.02 19.84
N VAL A 192 -0.86 -15.46 18.75
CA VAL A 192 -1.72 -14.26 18.81
C VAL A 192 -3.19 -14.69 18.93
N PRO A 193 -3.86 -14.45 20.06
CA PRO A 193 -5.31 -14.62 20.11
C PRO A 193 -5.94 -13.70 19.07
N ALA A 194 -6.83 -14.25 18.22
CA ALA A 194 -7.61 -13.46 17.27
C ALA A 194 -8.17 -12.24 18.00
N SER A 195 -7.84 -11.04 17.50
CA SER A 195 -8.27 -9.78 18.09
C SER A 195 -9.78 -9.82 18.27
N GLY A 196 -10.22 -9.87 19.52
CA GLY A 196 -11.61 -9.69 19.86
C GLY A 196 -12.01 -8.28 19.46
N ASP A 197 -13.17 -8.15 18.81
CA ASP A 197 -13.87 -6.89 18.68
C ASP A 197 -13.93 -6.24 20.08
N ASP A 198 -13.22 -5.13 20.26
CA ASP A 198 -13.46 -4.22 21.38
C ASP A 198 -14.80 -3.52 21.13
N ASP A 199 -15.88 -4.28 21.32
CA ASP A 199 -17.24 -3.78 21.43
C ASP A 199 -17.36 -3.09 22.79
N ALA A 200 -16.86 -1.84 22.86
CA ALA A 200 -17.07 -0.96 24.00
C ALA A 200 -18.52 -0.43 23.97
N THR A 201 -19.49 -1.31 24.16
CA THR A 201 -20.85 -0.96 24.59
C THR A 201 -20.95 -1.09 26.10
N GLY A 202 -21.24 0.04 26.74
CA GLY A 202 -20.95 0.26 28.16
C GLY A 202 -21.86 -0.45 29.16
N THR A 203 -21.47 -0.29 30.43
CA THR A 203 -22.40 -0.28 31.56
C THR A 203 -22.06 0.89 32.48
N ASP A 204 -23.00 1.82 32.49
CA ASP A 204 -23.14 2.94 33.40
C ASP A 204 -23.55 2.39 34.78
N GLU A 205 -22.61 2.29 35.73
CA GLU A 205 -22.95 1.99 37.13
C GLU A 205 -22.78 3.24 38.01
N ARG A 206 -23.94 3.83 38.30
CA ARG A 206 -24.13 4.87 39.32
C ARG A 206 -23.86 4.29 40.71
N GLY A 207 -22.71 4.62 41.28
CA GLY A 207 -22.45 4.50 42.71
C GLY A 207 -22.86 5.78 43.43
N ALA A 208 -23.99 5.73 44.13
CA ALA A 208 -24.37 6.75 45.11
C ALA A 208 -23.48 6.61 46.35
N ASP A 209 -22.85 7.70 46.79
CA ASP A 209 -22.50 7.86 48.20
C ASP A 209 -22.78 9.29 48.66
N ALA A 210 -23.44 9.37 49.81
CA ALA A 210 -23.99 10.55 50.42
C ALA A 210 -23.02 11.03 51.51
N GLY A 211 -22.52 12.26 51.38
CA GLY A 211 -21.77 12.96 52.42
C GLY A 211 -22.36 14.34 52.65
N THR A 212 -23.12 14.51 53.73
CA THR A 212 -23.72 15.76 54.20
C THR A 212 -22.77 16.61 55.06
N GLY A 213 -22.87 17.94 54.91
CA GLY A 213 -22.50 18.98 55.90
C GLY A 213 -21.06 19.49 55.75
N GLU A 214 -20.73 20.78 55.75
CA GLU A 214 -21.36 21.96 56.34
C GLU A 214 -21.03 23.25 55.55
N ARG A 215 -21.80 24.30 55.88
CA ARG A 215 -21.83 25.63 55.27
C ARG A 215 -20.63 26.51 55.70
N GLY A 216 -20.23 27.42 54.83
CA GLY A 216 -19.46 28.63 55.17
C GLY A 216 -19.50 29.60 54.00
N ALA A 217 -20.10 30.77 54.20
CA ALA A 217 -20.34 31.82 53.21
C ALA A 217 -19.20 32.85 53.15
N GLU A 218 -19.31 33.75 52.16
CA GLU A 218 -18.59 35.02 51.95
C GLU A 218 -17.17 34.86 51.33
N HIS A 219 -16.73 35.64 50.34
CA HIS A 219 -16.95 37.06 50.06
C HIS A 219 -16.58 37.40 48.60
N ASP A 220 -17.21 38.44 48.05
CA ASP A 220 -16.87 39.14 46.78
C ASP A 220 -15.38 39.57 46.68
N ASP A 221 -14.84 39.67 45.46
CA ASP A 221 -14.56 40.95 44.78
C ASP A 221 -13.62 40.78 43.56
N ALA A 222 -13.80 41.68 42.61
CA ALA A 222 -13.17 41.85 41.31
C ALA A 222 -11.64 42.08 41.33
N GLY A 223 -10.99 41.89 40.19
CA GLY A 223 -9.59 42.31 40.03
C GLY A 223 -8.94 41.95 38.70
N GLU A 224 -9.17 42.81 37.71
CA GLU A 224 -8.49 42.92 36.42
C GLU A 224 -7.00 43.31 36.54
N ARG A 225 -6.22 43.08 35.45
CA ARG A 225 -4.83 43.52 35.12
C ARG A 225 -3.73 42.54 35.55
N ASP A 226 -2.69 42.24 34.78
CA ASP A 226 -2.12 42.74 33.51
C ASP A 226 -1.39 41.56 32.82
#